data_AF-A0A6A6UAR0-F1
#
_entry.id   AF-A0A6A6UAR0-F1
#
_cell.length_a   1.000
_cell.length_b   1.000
_cell.length_c   1.000
_cell.angle_alpha   90.00
_cell.angle_beta   90.00
_cell.angle_gamma   90.00
#
_symmetry.space_group_name_H-M   'P 1'
#
loop_
_entity.id
_entity.type
_entity.pdbx_description
1 polymer ?
#
loop_
_entity_poly.entity_id
_entity_poly.type
_entity_poly.pdbx_seq_one_letter_code
_entity_poly.pdbx_strand_id
1 'polypeptide(L)'
;MSKFQGPMVQIIVHAEFLTTDSEYCRSMLKNDFDESIEGAIGIPNQRPATFDLYLNYVYRGTRDLSITENTSQQGEVLDKETKKSKADERHSLLFDAIGLADYLQSDNFHNASINALMESVLASGFYPVGTTDVVRAVELGVPEIIELLQDFIVHDGQTYWIPKSRGQRASGDFKFLEEHP
;
A
#
# COMPACT_ATOMS: atom_id res chain seq x y z
N MET A 1 3.13 2.25 27.27
CA MET A 1 2.36 3.03 26.27
C MET A 1 3.07 4.36 26.07
N SER A 2 3.95 4.43 25.07
CA SER A 2 4.70 5.65 24.75
C SER A 2 3.77 6.59 23.99
N LYS A 3 3.51 7.79 24.53
CA LYS A 3 2.79 8.85 23.81
C LYS A 3 3.74 9.39 22.75
N PHE A 4 3.44 9.15 21.47
CA PHE A 4 4.18 9.79 20.38
C PHE A 4 3.96 11.30 20.48
N GLN A 5 5.04 12.03 20.74
CA GLN A 5 5.07 13.48 20.91
C GLN A 5 5.66 14.11 19.63
N GLY A 6 5.04 13.82 18.49
CA GLY A 6 5.33 14.50 17.23
C GLY A 6 4.67 15.89 17.21
N PRO A 7 5.14 16.81 16.35
CA PRO A 7 4.45 18.07 16.14
C PRO A 7 3.03 17.80 15.63
N MET A 8 2.03 18.34 16.33
CA MET A 8 0.64 18.26 15.92
C MET A 8 0.45 19.18 14.71
N VAL A 9 0.11 18.60 13.56
CA VAL A 9 -0.18 19.36 12.34
C VAL A 9 -1.69 19.57 12.27
N GLN A 10 -2.13 20.82 12.25
CA GLN A 10 -3.53 21.16 12.06
C GLN A 10 -3.78 21.46 10.58
N ILE A 11 -4.80 20.82 10.01
CA ILE A 11 -5.19 21.00 8.61
C ILE A 11 -6.66 21.38 8.58
N ILE A 12 -6.98 22.45 7.85
CA ILE A 12 -8.36 22.95 7.71
C ILE A 12 -8.92 22.44 6.39
N VAL A 13 -10.07 21.77 6.45
CA VAL A 13 -10.69 21.07 5.33
C VAL A 13 -12.19 21.35 5.31
N HIS A 14 -12.84 21.32 4.15
CA HIS A 14 -14.30 21.39 4.10
C HIS A 14 -14.91 20.05 4.49
N ALA A 15 -15.78 20.07 5.51
CA ALA A 15 -16.45 18.88 6.04
C ALA A 15 -17.23 18.09 4.97
N GLU A 16 -17.81 18.77 3.98
CA GLU A 16 -18.57 18.13 2.89
C GLU A 16 -17.72 17.11 2.12
N PHE A 17 -16.46 17.41 1.82
CA PHE A 17 -15.58 16.48 1.11
C PHE A 17 -15.25 15.25 1.97
N LEU A 18 -14.97 15.45 3.25
CA LEU A 18 -14.64 14.37 4.17
C LEU A 18 -15.85 13.46 4.41
N THR A 19 -17.03 14.04 4.66
CA THR A 19 -18.24 13.28 4.99
C THR A 19 -18.87 12.60 3.77
N THR A 20 -18.58 13.05 2.56
CA THR A 20 -19.02 12.38 1.33
C THR A 20 -18.33 11.04 1.17
N ASP A 21 -17.03 10.96 1.44
CA ASP A 21 -16.21 9.78 1.16
C ASP A 21 -15.94 8.89 2.39
N SER A 22 -15.85 9.45 3.59
CA SER A 22 -15.53 8.73 4.84
C SER A 22 -16.76 8.59 5.75
N GLU A 23 -17.17 7.36 6.02
CA GLU A 23 -18.23 7.04 7.00
C GLU A 23 -17.82 7.43 8.43
N TYR A 24 -16.53 7.29 8.76
CA TYR A 24 -15.98 7.72 10.03
C TYR A 24 -16.16 9.24 10.23
N CYS A 25 -15.71 10.06 9.29
CA CYS A 25 -15.86 11.52 9.37
C CYS A 25 -17.33 11.93 9.38
N ARG A 26 -18.17 11.27 8.59
CA ARG A 26 -19.63 11.52 8.60
C ARG A 26 -20.24 11.24 9.96
N SER A 27 -19.85 10.15 10.60
CA SER A 27 -20.36 9.76 11.92
C SER A 27 -19.87 10.71 13.03
N MET A 28 -18.61 11.15 12.95
CA MET A 28 -18.02 12.07 13.93
C MET A 28 -18.59 13.48 13.84
N LEU A 29 -18.88 13.99 12.64
CA LEU A 29 -19.37 15.36 12.44
C LEU A 29 -20.90 15.53 12.49
N LYS A 30 -21.65 14.43 12.55
CA LYS A 30 -23.13 14.47 12.52
C LYS A 30 -23.78 14.51 13.91
N ASN A 31 -23.09 14.03 14.94
CA ASN A 31 -23.64 13.86 16.28
C ASN A 31 -23.16 14.96 17.24
N ASP A 32 -23.75 15.05 18.44
CA ASP A 32 -23.33 15.96 19.51
C ASP A 32 -22.06 15.50 20.25
N PHE A 33 -21.09 14.95 19.52
CA PHE A 33 -19.77 14.64 20.07
C PHE A 33 -18.94 15.92 20.23
N ASP A 34 -17.98 15.91 21.15
CA ASP A 34 -17.08 17.04 21.38
C ASP A 34 -16.36 17.43 20.08
N GLU A 35 -15.98 16.46 19.25
CA GLU A 35 -15.36 16.67 17.94
C GLU A 35 -16.23 17.47 16.96
N SER A 36 -17.56 17.28 17.02
CA SER A 36 -18.53 18.00 16.20
C SER A 36 -18.71 19.45 16.69
N ILE A 37 -18.75 19.63 18.02
CA ILE A 37 -18.86 20.96 18.66
C ILE A 37 -17.58 21.77 18.43
N GLU A 38 -16.42 21.14 18.56
CA GLU A 38 -15.10 21.74 18.34
C GLU A 38 -14.79 21.93 16.84
N GLY A 39 -15.43 21.15 15.97
CA GLY A 39 -15.14 21.14 14.54
C GLY A 39 -13.76 20.57 14.22
N ALA A 40 -13.24 19.67 15.06
CA ALA A 40 -11.91 19.10 14.96
C ALA A 40 -11.94 17.59 15.17
N ILE A 41 -11.29 16.84 14.26
CA ILE A 41 -11.15 15.38 14.35
C ILE A 41 -9.68 15.04 14.54
N GLY A 42 -9.38 14.25 15.56
CA GLY A 42 -8.05 13.69 15.77
C GLY A 42 -7.85 12.39 14.99
N ILE A 43 -6.85 12.34 14.11
CA ILE A 43 -6.47 11.11 13.39
C ILE A 43 -5.18 10.56 14.01
N PRO A 44 -5.21 9.40 14.69
CA PRO A 44 -4.06 8.88 15.42
C PRO A 44 -3.03 8.24 14.48
N ASN A 45 -1.74 8.43 14.77
CA ASN A 45 -0.61 7.68 14.20
C ASN A 45 -0.42 7.76 12.67
N GLN A 46 -0.91 8.82 12.03
CA GLN A 46 -0.78 8.99 10.58
C GLN A 46 0.29 10.02 10.21
N ARG A 47 1.05 9.73 9.15
CA ARG A 47 2.01 10.70 8.59
C ARG A 47 1.23 11.82 7.89
N PRO A 48 1.63 13.10 8.02
CA PRO A 48 0.99 14.20 7.30
C PRO A 48 0.92 13.97 5.79
N ALA A 49 1.99 13.43 5.20
CA ALA A 49 2.03 13.10 3.76
C ALA A 49 0.95 12.09 3.33
N THR A 50 0.59 11.14 4.21
CA THR A 50 -0.49 10.18 3.93
C THR A 50 -1.85 10.88 3.91
N PHE A 51 -2.07 11.81 4.85
CA PHE A 51 -3.30 12.58 4.87
C PHE A 51 -3.39 13.57 3.71
N ASP A 52 -2.27 14.17 3.30
CA ASP A 52 -2.21 15.00 2.08
C ASP A 52 -2.60 14.19 0.83
N LEU A 53 -2.22 12.92 0.77
CA LEU A 53 -2.62 12.03 -0.33
C LEU A 53 -4.15 11.81 -0.34
N TYR A 54 -4.75 11.58 0.82
CA TYR A 54 -6.20 11.48 0.97
C TYR A 54 -6.91 12.78 0.59
N LEU A 55 -6.40 13.93 1.03
CA LEU A 55 -6.94 15.24 0.66
C LEU A 55 -6.87 15.47 -0.84
N ASN A 56 -5.76 15.15 -1.49
CA ASN A 56 -5.65 15.23 -2.93
C ASN A 56 -6.71 14.37 -3.63
N TYR A 57 -6.95 13.15 -3.14
CA TYR A 57 -7.98 12.27 -3.65
C TYR A 57 -9.39 12.86 -3.51
N VAL A 58 -9.80 13.34 -2.33
CA VAL A 58 -11.17 13.86 -2.15
C VAL A 58 -11.40 15.19 -2.89
N TYR A 59 -10.37 16.03 -3.05
CA TYR A 59 -10.49 17.31 -3.75
C TYR A 59 -10.35 17.20 -5.27
N ARG A 60 -9.53 16.28 -5.78
CA ARG A 60 -9.27 16.12 -7.23
C ARG A 60 -10.08 14.99 -7.85
N GLY A 61 -10.68 14.13 -7.02
CA GLY A 61 -11.44 12.96 -7.44
C GLY A 61 -10.59 11.71 -7.65
N THR A 62 -11.28 10.61 -7.97
CA THR A 62 -10.77 9.22 -8.00
C THR A 62 -9.62 8.92 -8.96
N ARG A 63 -9.20 9.88 -9.79
CA ARG A 63 -8.33 9.63 -10.93
C ARG A 63 -6.85 9.88 -10.69
N ASP A 64 -6.47 10.48 -9.56
CA ASP A 64 -5.10 10.98 -9.43
C ASP A 64 -4.52 10.79 -8.02
N LEU A 65 -4.24 9.52 -7.70
CA LEU A 65 -3.21 9.16 -6.72
C LEU A 65 -1.84 9.05 -7.35
N SER A 66 -1.67 9.56 -8.58
CA SER A 66 -0.34 9.80 -9.08
C SER A 66 0.26 10.87 -8.16
N ILE A 67 1.09 10.44 -7.22
CA ILE A 67 2.03 11.35 -6.58
C ILE A 67 2.79 11.90 -7.76
N THR A 68 2.48 13.15 -8.14
CA THR A 68 3.21 13.90 -9.16
C THR A 68 4.63 13.88 -8.69
N GLU A 69 5.39 12.92 -9.23
CA GLU A 69 6.81 13.03 -9.24
C GLU A 69 7.03 14.33 -9.98
N ASN A 70 7.41 15.39 -9.25
CA ASN A 70 7.94 16.60 -9.84
C ASN A 70 9.31 16.24 -10.44
N THR A 71 9.31 15.24 -11.31
CA THR A 71 10.36 14.90 -12.25
C THR A 71 10.24 16.00 -13.28
N SER A 72 10.90 17.11 -12.94
CA SER A 72 11.51 17.97 -13.93
C SER A 72 12.14 17.03 -14.96
N GLN A 73 11.50 16.96 -16.13
CA GLN A 73 12.00 16.25 -17.27
C GLN A 73 13.39 16.82 -17.57
N GLN A 74 14.44 16.06 -17.31
CA GLN A 74 15.71 16.18 -18.03
C GLN A 74 16.61 14.98 -17.73
N GLY A 75 16.44 13.92 -18.53
CA GLY A 75 17.54 13.12 -19.07
C GLY A 75 18.54 12.42 -18.16
N GLU A 76 18.40 12.42 -16.83
CA GLU A 76 19.32 11.69 -15.96
C GLU A 76 19.00 10.20 -15.95
N VAL A 77 19.98 9.40 -16.35
CA VAL A 77 20.01 7.96 -16.11
C VAL A 77 20.12 7.77 -14.60
N LEU A 78 18.98 7.79 -13.90
CA LEU A 78 18.94 7.44 -12.48
C LEU A 78 19.47 6.02 -12.32
N ASP A 79 20.44 5.87 -11.42
CA ASP A 79 20.96 4.57 -11.04
C ASP A 79 19.84 3.67 -10.49
N LYS A 80 20.01 2.35 -10.67
CA LYS A 80 19.03 1.35 -10.26
C LYS A 80 18.71 1.45 -8.77
N GLU A 81 19.69 1.80 -7.94
CA GLU A 81 19.51 1.97 -6.50
C GLU A 81 18.61 3.16 -6.17
N THR A 82 18.79 4.29 -6.84
CA THR A 82 17.93 5.48 -6.63
C THR A 82 16.49 5.23 -7.07
N LYS A 83 16.29 4.51 -8.18
CA LYS A 83 14.94 4.12 -8.64
C LYS A 83 14.26 3.21 -7.62
N LYS A 84 14.99 2.24 -7.08
CA LYS A 84 14.48 1.34 -6.06
C LYS A 84 14.10 2.11 -4.79
N SER A 85 14.99 2.98 -4.29
CA SER A 85 14.71 3.78 -3.08
C SER A 85 13.45 4.65 -3.22
N LYS A 86 13.22 5.23 -4.40
CA LYS A 86 11.99 5.99 -4.68
C LYS A 86 10.75 5.10 -4.71
N ALA A 87 10.85 3.91 -5.29
CA ALA A 87 9.77 2.93 -5.30
C ALA A 87 9.45 2.46 -3.87
N ASP A 88 10.46 2.15 -3.06
CA ASP A 88 10.30 1.74 -1.66
C ASP A 88 9.60 2.83 -0.83
N GLU A 89 10.01 4.11 -0.98
CA GLU A 89 9.34 5.24 -0.32
C GLU A 89 7.88 5.38 -0.75
N ARG A 90 7.61 5.21 -2.05
CA ARG A 90 6.26 5.26 -2.61
C ARG A 90 5.39 4.12 -2.11
N HIS A 91 5.89 2.89 -2.09
CA HIS A 91 5.16 1.74 -1.57
C HIS A 91 4.83 1.92 -0.08
N SER A 92 5.78 2.42 0.71
CA SER A 92 5.55 2.75 2.12
C SER A 92 4.43 3.78 2.29
N LEU A 93 4.41 4.83 1.48
CA LEU A 93 3.35 5.85 1.53
C LEU A 93 1.97 5.27 1.15
N LEU A 94 1.93 4.38 0.16
CA LEU A 94 0.69 3.76 -0.31
C LEU A 94 0.15 2.71 0.67
N PHE A 95 1.02 1.96 1.36
CA PHE A 95 0.60 1.11 2.49
C PHE A 95 -0.08 1.94 3.58
N ASP A 96 0.52 3.05 3.96
CA ASP A 96 -0.10 3.95 4.95
C ASP A 96 -1.42 4.52 4.46
N ALA A 97 -1.54 4.81 3.16
CA ALA A 97 -2.78 5.30 2.57
C ALA A 97 -3.89 4.25 2.65
N ILE A 98 -3.58 2.98 2.38
CA ILE A 98 -4.54 1.88 2.54
C ILE A 98 -4.95 1.73 4.02
N GLY A 99 -4.00 1.77 4.95
CA GLY A 99 -4.30 1.73 6.38
C GLY A 99 -5.12 2.93 6.86
N LEU A 100 -4.84 4.13 6.34
CA LEU A 100 -5.66 5.32 6.60
C LEU A 100 -7.07 5.15 6.03
N ALA A 101 -7.21 4.58 4.84
CA ALA A 101 -8.50 4.36 4.20
C ALA A 101 -9.39 3.40 5.02
N ASP A 102 -8.80 2.32 5.52
CA ASP A 102 -9.47 1.38 6.44
C ASP A 102 -9.93 2.09 7.72
N TYR A 103 -9.04 2.87 8.35
CA TYR A 103 -9.38 3.66 9.54
C TYR A 103 -10.53 4.65 9.29
N LEU A 104 -10.47 5.36 8.16
CA LEU A 104 -11.49 6.33 7.76
C LEU A 104 -12.78 5.67 7.25
N GLN A 105 -12.79 4.35 7.07
CA GLN A 105 -13.90 3.62 6.44
C GLN A 105 -14.26 4.24 5.08
N SER A 106 -13.24 4.48 4.25
CA SER A 106 -13.40 4.98 2.88
C SER A 106 -13.03 3.88 1.87
N ASP A 107 -14.04 3.16 1.40
CA ASP A 107 -13.86 2.08 0.42
C ASP A 107 -13.29 2.59 -0.91
N ASN A 108 -13.71 3.79 -1.34
CA ASN A 108 -13.25 4.33 -2.61
C ASN A 108 -11.76 4.73 -2.53
N PHE A 109 -11.33 5.36 -1.43
CA PHE A 109 -9.93 5.69 -1.22
C PHE A 109 -9.07 4.45 -1.01
N HIS A 110 -9.61 3.42 -0.33
CA HIS A 110 -8.94 2.14 -0.14
C HIS A 110 -8.63 1.49 -1.49
N ASN A 111 -9.65 1.34 -2.34
CA ASN A 111 -9.50 0.77 -3.69
C ASN A 111 -8.57 1.60 -4.57
N ALA A 112 -8.68 2.94 -4.51
CA ALA A 112 -7.80 3.83 -5.24
C ALA A 112 -6.34 3.65 -4.81
N SER A 113 -6.08 3.49 -3.51
CA SER A 113 -4.73 3.30 -2.95
C SER A 113 -4.12 1.96 -3.36
N ILE A 114 -4.90 0.88 -3.37
CA ILE A 114 -4.46 -0.43 -3.90
C ILE A 114 -4.13 -0.32 -5.39
N ASN A 115 -4.99 0.31 -6.19
CA ASN A 115 -4.74 0.49 -7.63
C ASN A 115 -3.46 1.29 -7.87
N ALA A 116 -3.24 2.38 -7.13
CA ALA A 116 -2.04 3.20 -7.22
C ALA A 116 -0.77 2.43 -6.82
N LEU A 117 -0.87 1.51 -5.86
CA LEU A 117 0.22 0.60 -5.50
C LEU A 117 0.53 -0.37 -6.64
N MET A 118 -0.48 -1.00 -7.22
CA MET A 118 -0.30 -1.91 -8.36
C MET A 118 0.33 -1.20 -9.55
N GLU A 119 -0.13 0.02 -9.87
CA GLU A 119 0.46 0.85 -10.92
C GLU A 119 1.92 1.22 -10.62
N SER A 120 2.24 1.55 -9.36
CA SER A 120 3.61 1.84 -8.92
C SER A 120 4.53 0.63 -9.09
N VAL A 121 4.07 -0.56 -8.73
CA VAL A 121 4.83 -1.82 -8.88
C VAL A 121 5.06 -2.12 -10.36
N LEU A 122 4.03 -2.00 -11.20
CA LEU A 122 4.14 -2.22 -12.65
C LEU A 122 5.07 -1.21 -13.32
N ALA A 123 5.01 0.06 -12.93
CA ALA A 123 5.84 1.13 -13.50
C ALA A 123 7.31 1.03 -13.07
N SER A 124 7.55 0.70 -11.81
CA SER A 124 8.91 0.65 -11.24
C SER A 124 9.60 -0.70 -11.50
N GLY A 125 8.85 -1.78 -11.63
CA GLY A 125 9.35 -3.15 -11.72
C GLY A 125 9.92 -3.67 -10.39
N PHE A 126 9.70 -2.97 -9.28
CA PHE A 126 10.11 -3.39 -7.94
C PHE A 126 8.88 -3.80 -7.12
N TYR A 127 8.92 -5.01 -6.56
CA TYR A 127 7.88 -5.50 -5.66
C TYR A 127 8.20 -5.11 -4.22
N PRO A 128 7.20 -4.72 -3.39
CA PRO A 128 7.39 -4.34 -1.99
C PRO A 128 7.55 -5.58 -1.11
N VAL A 129 8.57 -6.39 -1.36
CA VAL A 129 8.86 -7.65 -0.66
C VAL A 129 9.96 -7.50 0.39
N GLY A 130 10.42 -6.27 0.65
CA GLY A 130 11.45 -6.00 1.64
C GLY A 130 10.96 -6.23 3.06
N THR A 131 11.87 -6.55 3.99
CA THR A 131 11.51 -6.75 5.41
C THR A 131 10.73 -5.58 6.00
N THR A 132 11.08 -4.35 5.61
CA THR A 132 10.38 -3.13 6.05
C THR A 132 8.92 -3.12 5.57
N ASP A 133 8.66 -3.53 4.33
CA ASP A 133 7.33 -3.59 3.74
C ASP A 133 6.48 -4.64 4.47
N VAL A 134 7.05 -5.82 4.73
CA VAL A 134 6.37 -6.90 5.46
C VAL A 134 6.01 -6.48 6.87
N VAL A 135 6.95 -5.91 7.61
CA VAL A 135 6.69 -5.42 8.97
C VAL A 135 5.61 -4.35 8.95
N ARG A 136 5.67 -3.42 7.99
CA ARG A 136 4.68 -2.35 7.88
C ARG A 136 3.29 -2.88 7.58
N ALA A 137 3.14 -3.81 6.64
CA ALA A 137 1.86 -4.44 6.32
C ALA A 137 1.24 -5.14 7.54
N VAL A 138 2.05 -5.87 8.32
CA VAL A 138 1.62 -6.55 9.54
C VAL A 138 1.23 -5.54 10.64
N GLU A 139 1.97 -4.44 10.79
CA GLU A 139 1.65 -3.37 11.75
C GLU A 139 0.33 -2.67 11.44
N LEU A 140 0.02 -2.48 10.15
CA LEU A 140 -1.26 -1.89 9.71
C LEU A 140 -2.43 -2.84 9.96
N GLY A 141 -2.19 -4.15 9.93
CA GLY A 141 -3.21 -5.15 10.26
C GLY A 141 -4.36 -5.25 9.26
N VAL A 142 -4.20 -4.67 8.06
CA VAL A 142 -5.21 -4.71 6.98
C VAL A 142 -5.06 -6.03 6.21
N PRO A 143 -6.06 -6.93 6.22
CA PRO A 143 -5.97 -8.25 5.58
C PRO A 143 -5.60 -8.19 4.09
N GLU A 144 -6.18 -7.26 3.35
CA GLU A 144 -5.99 -7.08 1.91
C GLU A 144 -4.54 -6.74 1.57
N ILE A 145 -3.86 -5.94 2.41
CA ILE A 145 -2.42 -5.65 2.22
C ILE A 145 -1.60 -6.92 2.43
N ILE A 146 -1.93 -7.71 3.46
CA ILE A 146 -1.20 -8.94 3.80
C ILE A 146 -1.34 -9.97 2.66
N GLU A 147 -2.55 -10.15 2.14
CA GLU A 147 -2.80 -11.04 0.99
C GLU A 147 -2.05 -10.56 -0.26
N LEU A 148 -2.12 -9.28 -0.58
CA LEU A 148 -1.41 -8.71 -1.73
C LEU A 148 0.11 -8.87 -1.61
N LEU A 149 0.65 -8.69 -0.41
CA LEU A 149 2.05 -8.88 -0.14
C LEU A 149 2.48 -10.34 -0.29
N GLN A 150 1.65 -11.30 0.13
CA GLN A 150 1.89 -12.72 -0.10
C GLN A 150 1.95 -13.02 -1.61
N ASP A 151 1.05 -12.46 -2.40
CA ASP A 151 1.06 -12.59 -3.85
C ASP A 151 2.34 -12.02 -4.47
N PHE A 152 2.80 -10.83 -4.01
CA PHE A 152 4.08 -10.26 -4.45
C PHE A 152 5.28 -11.14 -4.08
N ILE A 153 5.32 -11.69 -2.87
CA ILE A 153 6.40 -12.58 -2.42
C ILE A 153 6.42 -13.85 -3.27
N VAL A 154 5.26 -14.45 -3.52
CA VAL A 154 5.14 -15.64 -4.37
C VAL A 154 5.59 -15.31 -5.79
N HIS A 155 5.14 -14.18 -6.34
CA HIS A 155 5.45 -13.72 -7.71
C HIS A 155 6.95 -13.42 -7.89
N ASP A 156 7.56 -12.61 -7.03
CA ASP A 156 8.99 -12.28 -7.04
C ASP A 156 9.84 -13.55 -6.81
N GLY A 157 9.36 -14.45 -5.94
CA GLY A 157 9.99 -15.73 -5.66
C GLY A 157 9.96 -16.75 -6.82
N GLN A 158 9.08 -16.61 -7.83
CA GLN A 158 8.82 -17.63 -8.87
C GLN A 158 10.03 -18.06 -9.73
N THR A 159 11.24 -17.55 -9.51
CA THR A 159 12.46 -18.11 -10.14
C THR A 159 13.26 -19.10 -9.30
N TYR A 160 13.01 -19.27 -7.98
CA TYR A 160 13.93 -20.07 -7.13
C TYR A 160 13.31 -21.15 -6.21
N TRP A 161 12.03 -21.09 -5.86
CA TRP A 161 11.44 -22.08 -4.93
C TRP A 161 10.92 -23.36 -5.58
N ILE A 162 10.74 -23.37 -6.91
CA ILE A 162 10.62 -24.63 -7.66
C ILE A 162 12.06 -25.11 -7.90
N PRO A 163 12.58 -26.09 -7.13
CA PRO A 163 13.83 -26.74 -7.54
C PRO A 163 13.61 -27.20 -8.98
N LYS A 164 14.49 -26.81 -9.90
CA LYS A 164 14.54 -27.41 -11.24
C LYS A 164 14.69 -28.90 -11.01
N SER A 165 13.58 -29.62 -10.96
CA SER A 165 13.59 -31.06 -10.79
C SER A 165 14.39 -31.58 -11.96
N ARG A 166 15.49 -32.26 -11.61
CA ARG A 166 16.51 -32.82 -12.51
C ARG A 166 15.84 -33.46 -13.73
N GLY A 167 15.77 -32.69 -14.81
CA GLY A 167 15.42 -33.11 -16.16
C GLY A 167 16.64 -33.32 -17.05
N GLN A 168 17.82 -33.59 -16.46
CA GLN A 168 18.80 -34.46 -17.09
C GLN A 168 18.67 -35.83 -16.43
N ARG A 169 17.68 -36.61 -16.87
CA ARG A 169 17.76 -38.06 -16.73
C ARG A 169 18.48 -38.56 -17.98
N ALA A 170 19.72 -38.99 -17.77
CA ALA A 170 20.37 -39.95 -18.63
C ALA A 170 19.41 -41.10 -18.93
N SER A 171 19.44 -41.56 -20.18
CA SER A 171 18.87 -42.81 -20.67
C SER A 171 19.11 -43.95 -19.67
N GLY A 172 18.08 -44.31 -18.92
CA GLY A 172 18.08 -45.43 -17.99
C GLY A 172 16.73 -46.10 -18.06
N ASP A 173 16.69 -47.26 -18.70
CA ASP A 173 15.52 -48.06 -19.01
C ASP A 173 14.61 -48.27 -17.80
N PHE A 174 13.34 -47.89 -17.96
CA PHE A 174 12.27 -48.29 -17.07
C PHE A 174 11.85 -49.73 -17.43
N LYS A 175 12.26 -50.71 -16.62
CA LYS A 175 11.62 -52.03 -16.61
C LYS A 175 10.38 -51.99 -15.72
N PHE A 176 9.22 -52.27 -16.31
CA PHE A 176 8.00 -52.58 -15.56
C PHE A 176 8.19 -53.93 -14.85
N LEU A 177 7.86 -53.98 -13.56
CA LEU A 177 7.67 -55.24 -12.85
C LEU A 177 6.32 -55.79 -13.30
N GLU A 178 6.34 -56.91 -14.03
CA GLU A 178 5.16 -57.72 -14.27
C GLU A 178 4.69 -58.34 -12.95
N GLU A 179 3.41 -58.13 -12.64
CA GLU A 179 2.70 -58.83 -11.58
C GLU A 179 2.64 -60.33 -11.91
N HIS A 180 3.12 -61.17 -11.00
CA HIS A 180 2.88 -62.61 -11.06
C HIS A 180 1.55 -62.96 -10.37
N PRO A 181 0.77 -63.91 -10.93
CA PRO A 181 -0.57 -64.29 -10.46
C PRO A 181 -0.57 -65.09 -9.14
#